data_AF-A0A219B915-F1
#
_entry.id   AF-A0A219B915-F1
#
_cell.length_a   1.000
_cell.length_b   1.000
_cell.length_c   1.000
_cell.angle_alpha   90.00
_cell.angle_beta   90.00
_cell.angle_gamma   90.00
#
_symmetry.space_group_name_H-M   'P 1'
#
loop_
_entity.id
_entity.type
_entity.pdbx_description
1 polymer ?
#
loop_
_entity_poly.entity_id
_entity_poly.type
_entity_poly.pdbx_seq_one_letter_code
_entity_poly.pdbx_strand_id
1 'polypeptide(L)'
;MIVYHRTSILDSNAQTVVNTVNTVGVMGKGLAKSYKNLYPTMFDQYKLFCDDGLIDIGKLWLWKGPIQWVLNFPTKRHWRYPSKLEYIEAGLAKFVESYERLGIREISFPPLGCGNGNLDWEVVQPLMHSYLHKLPIRIYIHDHFVDNGLVEHRARLGERYPRSFHDFVCDLKDVARECASDLKTIGNSTPFSVTADDSENSLTIRANKKRYNVDEYDLHDFWSLLQKGPVRRTIMSGSAFDAAYYLMAMANELKYVRSLQISDDAGEGAIGVELDKSFAKAESVVGRY
;
A
#
# COMPACT_ATOMS: atom_id res chain seq x y z
N MET A 1 -13.93 0.59 4.64
CA MET A 1 -12.87 1.06 5.57
C MET A 1 -11.83 1.80 4.75
N ILE A 2 -11.55 3.06 5.10
CA ILE A 2 -10.49 3.85 4.49
C ILE A 2 -9.22 3.67 5.34
N VAL A 3 -8.08 3.52 4.69
CA VAL A 3 -6.77 3.42 5.34
C VAL A 3 -5.83 4.42 4.67
N TYR A 4 -5.20 5.29 5.43
CA TYR A 4 -4.23 6.25 4.86
C TYR A 4 -2.84 5.63 4.86
N HIS A 5 -2.18 5.60 3.72
CA HIS A 5 -0.81 5.13 3.54
C HIS A 5 0.10 6.32 3.24
N ARG A 6 1.21 6.46 3.96
CA ARG A 6 2.21 7.49 3.69
C ARG A 6 3.35 6.98 2.79
N THR A 7 2.96 6.28 1.73
CA THR A 7 3.85 5.73 0.69
C THR A 7 3.34 6.15 -0.68
N SER A 8 4.18 6.01 -1.72
CA SER A 8 3.74 6.31 -3.09
C SER A 8 2.59 5.38 -3.50
N ILE A 9 1.58 5.92 -4.17
CA ILE A 9 0.52 5.10 -4.78
C ILE A 9 1.08 4.12 -5.83
N LEU A 10 2.24 4.43 -6.43
CA LEU A 10 2.92 3.52 -7.36
C LEU A 10 3.33 2.20 -6.69
N ASP A 11 3.52 2.23 -5.37
CA ASP A 11 3.85 1.05 -4.58
C ASP A 11 2.57 0.30 -4.17
N SER A 12 1.36 0.80 -4.46
CA SER A 12 0.13 0.19 -3.96
C SER A 12 -0.06 -1.28 -4.39
N ASN A 13 -0.47 -2.11 -3.44
CA ASN A 13 -0.87 -3.50 -3.65
C ASN A 13 -2.37 -3.69 -3.89
N ALA A 14 -3.12 -2.59 -4.07
CA ALA A 14 -4.54 -2.62 -4.36
C ALA A 14 -4.81 -3.25 -5.74
N GLN A 15 -5.99 -3.87 -5.91
CA GLN A 15 -6.46 -4.32 -7.22
C GLN A 15 -6.47 -3.18 -8.25
N THR A 16 -7.01 -2.03 -7.85
CA THR A 16 -7.14 -0.84 -8.70
C THR A 16 -6.37 0.33 -8.11
N VAL A 17 -5.71 1.12 -8.94
CA VAL A 17 -5.07 2.38 -8.56
C VAL A 17 -5.66 3.53 -9.36
N VAL A 18 -5.77 4.69 -8.74
CA VAL A 18 -6.26 5.89 -9.41
C VAL A 18 -5.10 6.67 -10.02
N ASN A 19 -5.18 6.90 -11.33
CA ASN A 19 -4.31 7.81 -12.04
C ASN A 19 -5.04 9.13 -12.28
N THR A 20 -4.51 10.24 -11.75
CA THR A 20 -5.08 11.58 -11.98
C THR A 20 -4.68 12.09 -13.36
N VAL A 21 -5.65 12.27 -14.25
CA VAL A 21 -5.41 12.66 -15.65
C VAL A 21 -6.06 14.00 -16.00
N ASN A 22 -5.74 14.52 -17.20
CA ASN A 22 -6.51 15.59 -17.83
C ASN A 22 -7.46 15.02 -18.90
N THR A 23 -8.12 15.87 -19.68
CA THR A 23 -9.03 15.45 -20.77
C THR A 23 -8.46 15.72 -22.15
N VAL A 24 -7.17 16.09 -22.27
CA VAL A 24 -6.53 16.48 -23.54
C VAL A 24 -5.36 15.55 -23.93
N GLY A 25 -5.31 14.34 -23.38
CA GLY A 25 -4.38 13.31 -23.85
C GLY A 25 -2.92 13.48 -23.44
N VAL A 26 -2.61 14.28 -22.42
CA VAL A 26 -1.21 14.57 -22.01
C VAL A 26 -0.85 13.97 -20.65
N MET A 27 0.15 13.09 -20.59
CA MET A 27 0.70 12.55 -19.33
C MET A 27 2.18 12.94 -19.16
N GLY A 28 2.45 14.22 -18.96
CA GLY A 28 3.82 14.79 -19.04
C GLY A 28 4.58 14.95 -17.72
N LYS A 29 3.90 14.91 -16.56
CA LYS A 29 4.51 15.10 -15.23
C LYS A 29 3.77 14.36 -14.12
N GLY A 30 4.43 14.22 -12.97
CA GLY A 30 3.87 13.62 -11.75
C GLY A 30 3.35 12.20 -11.98
N LEU A 31 2.29 11.85 -11.25
CA LEU A 31 1.72 10.50 -11.25
C LEU A 31 1.32 9.99 -12.65
N ALA A 32 0.71 10.85 -13.48
CA ALA A 32 0.31 10.49 -14.83
C ALA A 32 1.51 10.08 -15.70
N LYS A 33 2.66 10.77 -15.59
CA LYS A 33 3.88 10.39 -16.32
C LYS A 33 4.39 9.02 -15.87
N SER A 34 4.37 8.75 -14.56
CA SER A 34 4.79 7.46 -14.02
C SER A 34 3.93 6.32 -14.56
N TYR A 35 2.60 6.47 -14.59
CA TYR A 35 1.72 5.46 -15.18
C TYR A 35 1.84 5.35 -16.70
N LYS A 36 2.12 6.44 -17.42
CA LYS A 36 2.46 6.37 -18.84
C LYS A 36 3.71 5.53 -19.09
N ASN A 37 4.75 5.70 -18.27
CA ASN A 37 5.99 4.93 -18.39
C ASN A 37 5.77 3.46 -18.02
N LEU A 38 4.98 3.19 -16.97
CA LEU A 38 4.69 1.84 -16.51
C LEU A 38 3.76 1.08 -17.47
N TYR A 39 2.79 1.77 -18.07
CA TYR A 39 1.78 1.20 -18.98
C TYR A 39 1.64 2.03 -20.27
N PRO A 40 2.59 1.92 -21.22
CA PRO A 40 2.54 2.70 -22.47
C PRO A 40 1.27 2.43 -23.31
N THR A 41 0.82 1.17 -23.36
CA THR A 41 -0.39 0.78 -24.11
C THR A 41 -1.67 1.38 -23.53
N MET A 42 -1.75 1.55 -22.21
CA MET A 42 -2.84 2.30 -21.57
C MET A 42 -2.82 3.76 -22.03
N PHE A 43 -1.64 4.39 -22.08
CA PHE A 43 -1.52 5.78 -22.50
C PHE A 43 -1.96 5.98 -23.95
N ASP A 44 -1.61 5.07 -24.85
CA ASP A 44 -2.01 5.13 -26.26
C ASP A 44 -3.54 5.10 -26.40
N GLN A 45 -4.22 4.20 -25.68
CA GLN A 45 -5.69 4.14 -25.64
C GLN A 45 -6.31 5.38 -24.99
N TYR A 46 -5.75 5.84 -23.87
CA TYR A 46 -6.19 7.07 -23.21
C TYR A 46 -6.14 8.27 -24.14
N LYS A 47 -5.08 8.39 -24.94
CA LYS A 47 -4.91 9.48 -25.88
C LYS A 47 -6.00 9.44 -26.96
N LEU A 48 -6.26 8.28 -27.56
CA LEU A 48 -7.36 8.10 -28.52
C LEU A 48 -8.70 8.50 -27.92
N PHE A 49 -9.01 8.07 -26.69
CA PHE A 49 -10.25 8.46 -26.01
C PHE A 49 -10.34 9.95 -25.68
N CYS A 50 -9.22 10.64 -25.48
CA CYS A 50 -9.22 12.10 -25.36
C CYS A 50 -9.47 12.78 -26.70
N ASP A 51 -8.82 12.30 -27.76
CA ASP A 51 -8.96 12.82 -29.12
C ASP A 51 -10.42 12.65 -29.63
N ASP A 52 -11.09 11.56 -29.22
CA ASP A 52 -12.50 11.28 -29.51
C ASP A 52 -13.49 11.97 -28.54
N GLY A 53 -13.03 12.74 -27.55
CA GLY A 53 -13.89 13.41 -26.57
C GLY A 53 -14.64 12.48 -25.59
N LEU A 54 -14.18 11.23 -25.46
CA LEU A 54 -14.77 10.22 -24.58
C LEU A 54 -14.35 10.38 -23.13
N ILE A 55 -13.21 11.03 -22.87
CA ILE A 55 -12.75 11.41 -21.53
C ILE A 55 -13.17 12.84 -21.22
N ASP A 56 -13.95 13.03 -20.16
CA ASP A 56 -14.29 14.35 -19.60
C ASP A 56 -14.39 14.29 -18.07
N ILE A 57 -14.52 15.43 -17.41
CA ILE A 57 -14.82 15.52 -15.98
C ILE A 57 -16.03 14.65 -15.63
N GLY A 58 -15.88 13.81 -14.61
CA GLY A 58 -16.92 12.85 -14.21
C GLY A 58 -17.05 11.62 -15.13
N LYS A 59 -16.22 11.48 -16.18
CA LYS A 59 -16.14 10.28 -17.02
C LYS A 59 -14.86 9.52 -16.70
N LEU A 60 -14.98 8.51 -15.83
CA LEU A 60 -13.86 7.67 -15.43
C LEU A 60 -13.61 6.58 -16.48
N TRP A 61 -12.34 6.27 -16.72
CA TRP A 61 -11.96 5.15 -17.59
C TRP A 61 -11.10 4.14 -16.85
N LEU A 62 -11.62 2.92 -16.69
CA LEU A 62 -10.90 1.81 -16.10
C LEU A 62 -10.14 1.04 -17.19
N TRP A 63 -8.82 1.04 -17.09
CA TRP A 63 -7.95 0.17 -17.86
C TRP A 63 -7.55 -1.05 -17.03
N LYS A 64 -7.76 -2.25 -17.55
CA LYS A 64 -7.44 -3.51 -16.86
C LYS A 64 -6.09 -4.03 -17.33
N GLY A 65 -5.05 -3.61 -16.62
CA GLY A 65 -3.69 -4.06 -16.88
C GLY A 65 -3.42 -5.50 -16.42
N PRO A 66 -2.32 -6.11 -16.89
CA PRO A 66 -1.94 -7.48 -16.52
C PRO A 66 -1.50 -7.60 -15.05
N ILE A 67 -0.92 -6.53 -14.49
CA ILE A 67 -0.37 -6.50 -13.13
C ILE A 67 -1.35 -5.82 -12.16
N GLN A 68 -1.97 -4.73 -12.59
CA GLN A 68 -2.84 -3.88 -11.77
C GLN A 68 -3.82 -3.14 -12.66
N TRP A 69 -5.02 -2.84 -12.15
CA TRP A 69 -5.99 -2.02 -12.87
C TRP A 69 -5.75 -0.55 -12.60
N VAL A 70 -5.91 0.30 -13.62
CA VAL A 70 -5.70 1.75 -13.50
C VAL A 70 -7.01 2.46 -13.83
N LEU A 71 -7.58 3.14 -12.84
CA LEU A 71 -8.73 4.01 -13.02
C LEU A 71 -8.23 5.42 -13.35
N ASN A 72 -8.33 5.80 -14.62
CA ASN A 72 -8.00 7.13 -15.08
C ASN A 72 -9.12 8.09 -14.66
N PHE A 73 -8.77 9.01 -13.75
CA PHE A 73 -9.67 9.92 -13.07
C PHE A 73 -9.38 11.35 -13.53
N PRO A 74 -10.24 11.96 -14.36
CA PRO A 74 -10.05 13.32 -14.83
C PRO A 74 -10.14 14.33 -13.68
N THR A 75 -9.02 14.93 -13.33
CA THR A 75 -8.94 15.99 -12.30
C THR A 75 -8.72 17.36 -12.92
N LYS A 76 -8.51 17.43 -14.24
CA LYS A 76 -8.26 18.67 -14.99
C LYS A 76 -8.87 18.55 -16.37
N ARG A 77 -9.32 19.66 -16.95
CA ARG A 77 -9.63 19.71 -18.39
C ARG A 77 -8.34 19.81 -19.21
N HIS A 78 -7.56 20.87 -19.00
CA HIS A 78 -6.26 21.05 -19.63
C HIS A 78 -5.13 21.02 -18.60
N TRP A 79 -3.99 20.42 -18.93
CA TRP A 79 -2.86 20.24 -18.00
C TRP A 79 -2.25 21.54 -17.48
N ARG A 80 -2.39 22.64 -18.24
CA ARG A 80 -1.91 24.00 -17.89
C ARG A 80 -2.70 24.67 -16.77
N TYR A 81 -3.97 24.32 -16.57
CA TYR A 81 -4.84 24.96 -15.60
C TYR A 81 -4.89 24.16 -14.28
N PRO A 82 -5.20 24.80 -13.14
CA PRO A 82 -5.39 24.10 -11.88
C PRO A 82 -6.60 23.14 -11.94
N SER A 83 -6.67 22.26 -10.95
CA SER A 83 -7.85 21.44 -10.70
C SER A 83 -8.93 22.29 -10.01
N LYS A 84 -10.12 21.72 -9.85
CA LYS A 84 -11.24 22.34 -9.15
C LYS A 84 -11.96 21.30 -8.31
N LEU A 85 -12.52 21.70 -7.17
CA LEU A 85 -13.29 20.80 -6.31
C LEU A 85 -14.47 20.15 -7.04
N GLU A 86 -15.17 20.91 -7.89
CA GLU A 86 -16.27 20.39 -8.74
C GLU A 86 -15.84 19.22 -9.64
N TYR A 87 -14.56 19.19 -10.06
CA TYR A 87 -14.04 18.08 -10.86
C TYR A 87 -13.83 16.82 -10.03
N ILE A 88 -13.35 16.99 -8.80
CA ILE A 88 -13.12 15.91 -7.85
C ILE A 88 -14.44 15.30 -7.41
N GLU A 89 -15.41 16.14 -7.05
CA GLU A 89 -16.75 15.72 -6.64
C GLU A 89 -17.47 14.96 -7.75
N ALA A 90 -17.46 15.46 -8.99
CA ALA A 90 -18.06 14.77 -10.14
C ALA A 90 -17.43 13.39 -10.38
N GLY A 91 -16.09 13.28 -10.26
CA GLY A 91 -15.40 12.01 -10.41
C GLY A 91 -15.69 11.04 -9.25
N LEU A 92 -15.75 11.51 -8.01
CA LEU A 92 -16.09 10.69 -6.84
C LEU A 92 -17.53 10.19 -6.91
N ALA A 93 -18.48 11.05 -7.27
CA ALA A 93 -19.87 10.67 -7.50
C ALA A 93 -19.96 9.58 -8.58
N LYS A 94 -19.23 9.73 -9.70
CA LYS A 94 -19.20 8.70 -10.73
C LYS A 94 -18.59 7.40 -10.25
N PHE A 95 -17.54 7.47 -9.45
CA PHE A 95 -16.89 6.28 -8.88
C PHE A 95 -17.88 5.49 -8.01
N VAL A 96 -18.56 6.16 -7.07
CA VAL A 96 -19.60 5.55 -6.21
C VAL A 96 -20.70 4.89 -7.05
N GLU A 97 -21.13 5.52 -8.14
CA GLU A 97 -22.17 4.98 -9.04
C GLU A 97 -21.73 3.74 -9.85
N SER A 98 -20.42 3.52 -10.03
CA SER A 98 -19.93 2.57 -11.04
C SER A 98 -18.96 1.51 -10.55
N TYR A 99 -18.36 1.63 -9.37
CA TYR A 99 -17.29 0.74 -8.91
C TYR A 99 -17.71 -0.75 -8.90
N GLU A 100 -18.95 -1.05 -8.47
CA GLU A 100 -19.47 -2.43 -8.42
C GLU A 100 -19.56 -3.04 -9.81
N ARG A 101 -20.19 -2.32 -10.74
CA ARG A 101 -20.33 -2.74 -12.15
C ARG A 101 -18.98 -2.90 -12.83
N LEU A 102 -17.99 -2.08 -12.45
CA LEU A 102 -16.62 -2.16 -12.95
C LEU A 102 -15.84 -3.34 -12.34
N GLY A 103 -16.35 -3.96 -11.27
CA GLY A 103 -15.74 -5.08 -10.56
C GLY A 103 -14.60 -4.69 -9.62
N ILE A 104 -14.57 -3.43 -9.18
CA ILE A 104 -13.55 -2.89 -8.28
C ILE A 104 -13.88 -3.32 -6.85
N ARG A 105 -12.99 -4.10 -6.23
CA ARG A 105 -13.15 -4.60 -4.85
C ARG A 105 -12.17 -3.98 -3.86
N GLU A 106 -11.11 -3.38 -4.39
CA GLU A 106 -10.04 -2.74 -3.64
C GLU A 106 -9.41 -1.64 -4.51
N ILE A 107 -9.22 -0.45 -3.94
CA ILE A 107 -8.71 0.70 -4.70
C ILE A 107 -7.80 1.62 -3.86
N SER A 108 -6.74 2.13 -4.48
CA SER A 108 -5.91 3.21 -3.92
C SER A 108 -6.18 4.53 -4.63
N PHE A 109 -6.32 5.61 -3.85
CA PHE A 109 -6.44 6.98 -4.32
C PHE A 109 -5.20 7.81 -3.95
N PRO A 110 -4.72 8.70 -4.83
CA PRO A 110 -3.81 9.77 -4.45
C PRO A 110 -4.61 10.98 -3.92
N PRO A 111 -3.94 12.05 -3.47
CA PRO A 111 -4.59 13.31 -3.09
C PRO A 111 -5.14 14.00 -4.33
N LEU A 112 -6.43 13.81 -4.62
CA LEU A 112 -7.04 14.15 -5.90
C LEU A 112 -6.97 15.66 -6.17
N GLY A 113 -6.37 16.05 -7.30
CA GLY A 113 -6.25 17.46 -7.69
C GLY A 113 -5.31 18.29 -6.80
N CYS A 114 -4.63 17.68 -5.83
CA CYS A 114 -3.59 18.35 -5.03
C CYS A 114 -2.26 18.40 -5.80
N GLY A 115 -1.25 19.07 -5.23
CA GLY A 115 0.07 19.22 -5.83
C GLY A 115 -0.01 19.93 -7.18
N ASN A 116 0.11 19.21 -8.29
CA ASN A 116 0.02 19.79 -9.64
C ASN A 116 -1.32 20.47 -9.94
N GLY A 117 -2.40 20.11 -9.24
CA GLY A 117 -3.72 20.74 -9.39
C GLY A 117 -4.00 21.90 -8.44
N ASN A 118 -3.11 22.19 -7.50
CA ASN A 118 -3.21 23.29 -6.52
C ASN A 118 -4.48 23.28 -5.63
N LEU A 119 -5.17 22.15 -5.49
CA LEU A 119 -6.16 22.02 -4.42
C LEU A 119 -5.47 21.79 -3.08
N ASP A 120 -6.12 22.27 -2.02
CA ASP A 120 -5.71 22.07 -0.64
C ASP A 120 -6.16 20.69 -0.15
N TRP A 121 -5.22 19.94 0.43
CA TRP A 121 -5.51 18.61 0.96
C TRP A 121 -6.49 18.67 2.13
N GLU A 122 -6.44 19.72 2.96
CA GLU A 122 -7.37 19.89 4.10
C GLU A 122 -8.82 20.05 3.64
N VAL A 123 -9.05 20.44 2.38
CA VAL A 123 -10.38 20.55 1.77
C VAL A 123 -10.74 19.29 0.99
N VAL A 124 -9.79 18.72 0.26
CA VAL A 124 -10.02 17.53 -0.58
C VAL A 124 -10.21 16.27 0.26
N GLN A 125 -9.49 16.11 1.38
CA GLN A 125 -9.57 14.93 2.23
C GLN A 125 -10.98 14.71 2.79
N PRO A 126 -11.63 15.70 3.46
CA PRO A 126 -13.02 15.53 3.92
C PRO A 126 -14.00 15.21 2.79
N LEU A 127 -13.82 15.84 1.62
CA LEU A 127 -14.63 15.56 0.43
C LEU A 127 -14.49 14.10 0.00
N MET A 128 -13.26 13.62 -0.20
CA MET A 128 -13.00 12.22 -0.53
C MET A 128 -13.59 11.28 0.53
N HIS A 129 -13.36 11.55 1.82
CA HIS A 129 -13.88 10.74 2.91
C HIS A 129 -15.42 10.63 2.83
N SER A 130 -16.13 11.74 2.65
CA SER A 130 -17.60 11.80 2.60
C SER A 130 -18.25 10.86 1.55
N TYR A 131 -17.55 10.63 0.43
CA TYR A 131 -17.98 9.71 -0.63
C TYR A 131 -17.50 8.28 -0.37
N LEU A 132 -16.24 8.11 0.02
CA LEU A 132 -15.56 6.82 0.01
C LEU A 132 -15.86 5.97 1.27
N HIS A 133 -16.10 6.58 2.44
CA HIS A 133 -16.25 5.83 3.70
C HIS A 133 -17.47 4.91 3.72
N LYS A 134 -18.50 5.23 2.92
CA LYS A 134 -19.76 4.47 2.80
C LYS A 134 -19.60 3.18 2.01
N LEU A 135 -18.51 3.03 1.26
CA LEU A 135 -18.36 1.93 0.33
C LEU A 135 -17.91 0.65 1.06
N PRO A 136 -18.53 -0.51 0.78
CA PRO A 136 -18.20 -1.80 1.36
C PRO A 136 -16.95 -2.45 0.73
N ILE A 137 -15.98 -1.63 0.31
CA ILE A 137 -14.71 -2.07 -0.27
C ILE A 137 -13.51 -1.54 0.51
N ARG A 138 -12.34 -2.15 0.30
CA ARG A 138 -11.08 -1.64 0.87
C ARG A 138 -10.60 -0.46 0.05
N ILE A 139 -10.36 0.66 0.73
CA ILE A 139 -9.92 1.91 0.10
C ILE A 139 -8.67 2.37 0.82
N TYR A 140 -7.62 2.63 0.05
CA TYR A 140 -6.39 3.22 0.56
C TYR A 140 -6.25 4.64 0.02
N ILE A 141 -5.81 5.58 0.85
CA ILE A 141 -5.49 6.95 0.42
C ILE A 141 -4.01 7.18 0.66
N HIS A 142 -3.27 7.53 -0.39
CA HIS A 142 -1.84 7.78 -0.31
C HIS A 142 -1.56 9.28 -0.15
N ASP A 143 -1.52 9.80 1.08
CA ASP A 143 -1.58 11.24 1.36
C ASP A 143 -0.21 11.95 1.36
N HIS A 144 0.84 11.27 1.80
CA HIS A 144 2.21 11.80 1.87
C HIS A 144 3.24 10.75 1.48
N PHE A 145 4.39 11.17 0.95
CA PHE A 145 5.57 10.30 0.88
C PHE A 145 6.45 10.62 2.08
N VAL A 146 6.56 9.69 3.02
CA VAL A 146 7.60 9.73 4.05
C VAL A 146 8.66 8.72 3.62
N ASP A 147 9.88 9.19 3.39
CA ASP A 147 11.03 8.29 3.27
C ASP A 147 11.21 7.63 4.64
N ASN A 148 10.92 6.33 4.72
CA ASN A 148 10.94 5.59 5.98
C ASN A 148 12.38 5.30 6.47
N GLY A 149 13.40 5.83 5.79
CA GLY A 149 14.81 5.70 6.20
C GLY A 149 15.32 4.26 6.18
N LEU A 150 14.63 3.38 5.46
CA LEU A 150 15.05 1.99 5.31
C LEU A 150 16.16 1.93 4.28
N VAL A 151 17.37 1.63 4.77
CA VAL A 151 18.56 1.43 3.96
C VAL A 151 18.32 0.27 2.99
N GLU A 152 18.24 0.57 1.68
CA GLU A 152 18.08 -0.42 0.59
C GLU A 152 19.26 -1.42 0.48
N HIS A 153 20.34 -1.20 1.22
CA HIS A 153 21.60 -1.96 1.10
C HIS A 153 21.77 -3.16 2.04
N ARG A 154 20.73 -3.61 2.75
CA ARG A 154 20.80 -4.86 3.53
C ARG A 154 20.20 -6.02 2.74
N ALA A 155 20.93 -7.14 2.63
CA ALA A 155 20.41 -8.36 2.03
C ALA A 155 19.25 -8.89 2.90
N ARG A 156 18.02 -8.63 2.46
CA ARG A 156 16.79 -9.13 3.09
C ARG A 156 16.61 -10.61 2.78
N LEU A 157 16.03 -11.36 3.71
CA LEU A 157 15.76 -12.80 3.59
C LEU A 157 14.44 -13.09 2.89
N GLY A 158 14.15 -14.36 2.59
CA GLY A 158 12.92 -14.75 1.90
C GLY A 158 13.02 -14.56 0.39
N GLU A 159 13.77 -15.46 -0.27
CA GLU A 159 13.94 -15.46 -1.73
C GLU A 159 12.64 -15.74 -2.50
N ARG A 160 11.61 -16.26 -1.81
CA ARG A 160 10.33 -16.62 -2.41
C ARG A 160 9.15 -16.11 -1.61
N TYR A 161 8.01 -15.89 -2.27
CA TYR A 161 6.78 -15.52 -1.57
C TYR A 161 6.24 -16.73 -0.78
N PRO A 162 5.88 -16.56 0.51
CA PRO A 162 5.46 -17.66 1.36
C PRO A 162 4.12 -18.23 0.89
N ARG A 163 4.03 -19.57 0.80
CA ARG A 163 2.81 -20.27 0.34
C ARG A 163 1.95 -20.76 1.49
N SER A 164 2.51 -20.78 2.69
CA SER A 164 1.87 -21.31 3.89
C SER A 164 2.34 -20.57 5.15
N PHE A 165 1.60 -20.73 6.24
CA PHE A 165 2.03 -20.29 7.58
C PHE A 165 3.41 -20.88 7.94
N HIS A 166 3.63 -22.14 7.60
CA HIS A 166 4.90 -22.82 7.87
C HIS A 166 6.08 -22.15 7.16
N ASP A 167 5.94 -21.81 5.86
CA ASP A 167 6.98 -21.09 5.12
C ASP A 167 7.32 -19.75 5.81
N PHE A 168 6.27 -18.99 6.16
CA PHE A 168 6.43 -17.69 6.82
C PHE A 168 7.14 -17.78 8.17
N VAL A 169 6.80 -18.79 9.00
CA VAL A 169 7.46 -19.00 10.29
C VAL A 169 8.91 -19.44 10.11
N CYS A 170 9.20 -20.33 9.15
CA CYS A 170 10.57 -20.71 8.82
C CYS A 170 11.42 -19.50 8.45
N ASP A 171 10.89 -18.62 7.59
CA ASP A 171 11.59 -17.39 7.19
C ASP A 171 11.81 -16.44 8.39
N LEU A 172 10.84 -16.29 9.30
CA LEU A 172 11.03 -15.51 10.54
C LEU A 172 12.07 -16.12 11.48
N LYS A 173 12.16 -17.45 11.54
CA LYS A 173 13.19 -18.15 12.30
C LYS A 173 14.57 -17.94 11.67
N ASP A 174 14.67 -17.90 10.35
CA ASP A 174 15.93 -17.57 9.66
C ASP A 174 16.36 -16.13 9.95
N VAL A 175 15.43 -15.17 9.95
CA VAL A 175 15.70 -13.81 10.45
C VAL A 175 16.22 -13.83 11.89
N ALA A 176 15.63 -14.65 12.76
CA ALA A 176 16.09 -14.78 14.14
C ALA A 176 17.50 -15.37 14.26
N ARG A 177 17.90 -16.27 13.37
CA ARG A 177 19.24 -16.90 13.39
C ARG A 177 20.30 -16.01 12.76
N GLU A 178 19.98 -15.36 11.64
CA GLU A 178 20.96 -14.64 10.82
C GLU A 178 21.09 -13.16 11.19
N CYS A 179 20.05 -12.54 11.74
CA CYS A 179 20.01 -11.11 12.01
C CYS A 179 19.96 -10.75 13.52
N ALA A 180 19.97 -11.73 14.42
CA ALA A 180 19.66 -11.55 15.85
C ALA A 180 20.39 -10.40 16.57
N SER A 181 21.64 -10.09 16.21
CA SER A 181 22.45 -9.04 16.86
C SER A 181 22.17 -7.62 16.36
N ASP A 182 21.52 -7.50 15.20
CA ASP A 182 21.48 -6.28 14.42
C ASP A 182 20.04 -5.78 14.18
N LEU A 183 19.05 -6.44 14.79
CA LEU A 183 17.65 -6.07 14.65
C LEU A 183 17.34 -4.79 15.42
N LYS A 184 16.59 -3.90 14.76
CA LYS A 184 16.11 -2.64 15.31
C LYS A 184 14.65 -2.44 14.93
N THR A 185 13.86 -1.88 15.84
CA THR A 185 12.47 -1.54 15.55
C THR A 185 12.38 -0.47 14.47
N ILE A 186 11.31 -0.52 13.68
CA ILE A 186 11.05 0.45 12.60
C ILE A 186 10.77 1.84 13.22
N GLY A 187 11.30 2.90 12.62
CA GLY A 187 11.05 4.30 13.01
C GLY A 187 11.95 4.83 14.13
N ASN A 188 11.91 4.22 15.32
CA ASN A 188 12.71 4.68 16.47
C ASN A 188 14.02 3.91 16.68
N SER A 189 14.32 2.93 15.83
CA SER A 189 15.58 2.19 15.80
C SER A 189 16.01 1.56 17.13
N THR A 190 15.06 1.12 17.96
CA THR A 190 15.35 0.47 19.25
C THR A 190 15.95 -0.92 19.00
N PRO A 191 17.18 -1.21 19.46
CA PRO A 191 17.79 -2.51 19.25
C PRO A 191 17.11 -3.59 20.10
N PHE A 192 17.02 -4.79 19.55
CA PHE A 192 16.49 -5.97 20.23
C PHE A 192 17.18 -7.24 19.74
N SER A 193 17.10 -8.30 20.54
CA SER A 193 17.57 -9.63 20.15
C SER A 193 16.41 -10.62 20.18
N VAL A 194 16.45 -11.63 19.32
CA VAL A 194 15.43 -12.68 19.24
C VAL A 194 16.10 -14.06 19.29
N THR A 195 15.38 -15.04 19.82
CA THR A 195 15.74 -16.45 19.76
C THR A 195 14.51 -17.24 19.34
N ALA A 196 14.67 -18.13 18.37
CA ALA A 196 13.62 -19.02 17.90
C ALA A 196 13.67 -20.37 18.63
N ASP A 197 12.49 -20.91 18.97
CA ASP A 197 12.34 -22.31 19.35
C ASP A 197 11.85 -23.13 18.15
N ASP A 198 12.66 -24.10 17.76
CA ASP A 198 12.38 -24.95 16.60
C ASP A 198 11.29 -25.99 16.87
N SER A 199 11.09 -26.38 18.13
CA SER A 199 10.13 -27.40 18.53
C SER A 199 8.71 -26.86 18.73
N GLU A 200 8.57 -25.59 19.15
CA GLU A 200 7.27 -25.01 19.54
C GLU A 200 6.77 -23.88 18.63
N ASN A 201 7.44 -23.61 17.50
CA ASN A 201 7.12 -22.46 16.62
C ASN A 201 6.95 -21.16 17.41
N SER A 202 7.87 -20.88 18.33
CA SER A 202 7.80 -19.70 19.20
C SER A 202 9.05 -18.84 19.07
N LEU A 203 8.90 -17.56 19.41
CA LEU A 203 9.98 -16.58 19.44
C LEU A 203 10.08 -15.97 20.84
N THR A 204 11.30 -15.91 21.38
CA THR A 204 11.61 -15.13 22.58
C THR A 204 12.36 -13.87 22.18
N ILE A 205 11.76 -12.72 22.44
CA ILE A 205 12.31 -11.39 22.12
C ILE A 205 12.79 -10.73 23.42
N ARG A 206 13.98 -10.11 23.37
CA ARG A 206 14.57 -9.36 24.48
C ARG A 206 14.93 -7.96 24.04
N ALA A 207 14.39 -6.96 24.75
CA ALA A 207 14.65 -5.55 24.51
C ALA A 207 14.49 -4.76 25.82
N ASN A 208 15.35 -3.76 26.07
CA ASN A 208 15.25 -2.88 27.24
C ASN A 208 15.02 -3.61 28.58
N LYS A 209 15.76 -4.71 28.82
CA LYS A 209 15.63 -5.59 30.01
C LYS A 209 14.27 -6.29 30.17
N LYS A 210 13.39 -6.23 29.18
CA LYS A 210 12.11 -6.96 29.12
C LYS A 210 12.23 -8.17 28.21
N ARG A 211 11.43 -9.19 28.51
CA ARG A 211 11.25 -10.41 27.71
C ARG A 211 9.82 -10.45 27.20
N TYR A 212 9.66 -10.75 25.91
CA TYR A 212 8.38 -10.98 25.25
C TYR A 212 8.42 -12.38 24.65
N ASN A 213 7.38 -13.16 24.88
CA ASN A 213 7.22 -14.48 24.26
C ASN A 213 6.11 -14.37 23.23
N VAL A 214 6.38 -14.86 22.03
CA VAL A 214 5.41 -14.93 20.93
C VAL A 214 5.26 -16.40 20.62
N ASP A 215 4.09 -16.96 20.89
CA ASP A 215 3.81 -18.37 20.65
C ASP A 215 3.30 -18.61 19.22
N GLU A 216 3.05 -19.88 18.88
CA GLU A 216 2.55 -20.26 17.56
C GLU A 216 1.20 -19.59 17.24
N TYR A 217 0.35 -19.38 18.24
CA TYR A 217 -0.95 -18.74 18.06
C TYR A 217 -0.78 -17.26 17.67
N ASP A 218 0.08 -16.52 18.37
CA ASP A 218 0.42 -15.14 18.04
C ASP A 218 1.01 -15.02 16.63
N LEU A 219 1.92 -15.93 16.25
CA LEU A 219 2.50 -15.96 14.90
C LEU A 219 1.43 -16.24 13.84
N HIS A 220 0.52 -17.16 14.11
CA HIS A 220 -0.57 -17.50 13.21
C HIS A 220 -1.56 -16.33 13.05
N ASP A 221 -1.90 -15.64 14.14
CA ASP A 221 -2.74 -14.45 14.09
C ASP A 221 -2.06 -13.34 13.27
N PHE A 222 -0.78 -13.08 13.53
CA PHE A 222 0.00 -12.09 12.76
C PHE A 222 0.05 -12.42 11.25
N TRP A 223 0.28 -13.69 10.90
CA TRP A 223 0.23 -14.16 9.52
C TRP A 223 -1.17 -13.98 8.90
N SER A 224 -2.23 -14.34 9.63
CA SER A 224 -3.62 -14.16 9.17
C SER A 224 -3.97 -12.69 8.92
N LEU A 225 -3.50 -11.79 9.78
CA LEU A 225 -3.67 -10.35 9.62
C LEU A 225 -2.93 -9.84 8.38
N LEU A 226 -1.67 -10.25 8.17
CA LEU A 226 -0.86 -9.90 6.99
C LEU A 226 -1.53 -10.31 5.67
N GLN A 227 -2.18 -11.48 5.64
CA GLN A 227 -2.92 -11.95 4.47
C GLN A 227 -4.16 -11.09 4.17
N LYS A 228 -4.76 -10.46 5.18
CA LYS A 228 -5.96 -9.63 5.05
C LYS A 228 -5.64 -8.18 4.66
N GLY A 229 -4.46 -7.68 5.00
CA GLY A 229 -4.01 -6.33 4.67
C GLY A 229 -2.89 -5.83 5.58
N PRO A 230 -2.65 -4.52 5.60
CA PRO A 230 -1.67 -3.91 6.48
C PRO A 230 -1.93 -4.20 7.97
N VAL A 231 -0.88 -4.56 8.68
CA VAL A 231 -0.89 -4.85 10.12
C VAL A 231 -0.24 -3.70 10.87
N ARG A 232 -0.92 -3.25 11.93
CA ARG A 232 -0.44 -2.27 12.90
C ARG A 232 -0.61 -2.82 14.31
N ARG A 233 0.13 -2.28 15.28
CA ARG A 233 0.05 -2.73 16.68
C ARG A 233 -1.39 -2.82 17.21
N THR A 234 -2.24 -1.83 16.92
CA THR A 234 -3.60 -1.74 17.50
C THR A 234 -4.59 -2.79 17.00
N ILE A 235 -4.28 -3.55 15.94
CA ILE A 235 -5.14 -4.65 15.49
C ILE A 235 -4.65 -6.02 15.96
N MET A 236 -3.50 -6.08 16.62
CA MET A 236 -2.95 -7.29 17.24
C MET A 236 -3.50 -7.43 18.66
N SER A 237 -3.54 -8.66 19.18
CA SER A 237 -4.07 -8.96 20.50
C SER A 237 -3.05 -9.71 21.37
N GLY A 238 -3.31 -9.82 22.67
CA GLY A 238 -2.50 -10.65 23.59
C GLY A 238 -1.02 -10.28 23.63
N SER A 239 -0.15 -11.29 23.70
CA SER A 239 1.30 -11.14 23.68
C SER A 239 1.83 -10.56 22.36
N ALA A 240 1.15 -10.82 21.24
CA ALA A 240 1.47 -10.22 19.97
C ALA A 240 1.38 -8.68 19.99
N PHE A 241 0.43 -8.10 20.74
CA PHE A 241 0.29 -6.65 20.92
C PHE A 241 1.51 -6.02 21.63
N ASP A 242 2.04 -6.71 22.64
CA ASP A 242 3.21 -6.27 23.39
C ASP A 242 4.50 -6.45 22.60
N ALA A 243 4.58 -7.48 21.76
CA ALA A 243 5.70 -7.77 20.89
C ALA A 243 5.63 -7.08 19.50
N ALA A 244 4.55 -6.35 19.20
CA ALA A 244 4.19 -5.93 17.84
C ALA A 244 5.32 -5.22 17.09
N TYR A 245 5.98 -4.23 17.69
CA TYR A 245 7.04 -3.48 17.01
C TYR A 245 8.26 -4.34 16.63
N TYR A 246 8.53 -5.38 17.41
CA TYR A 246 9.63 -6.30 17.16
C TYR A 246 9.24 -7.32 16.08
N LEU A 247 8.02 -7.87 16.14
CA LEU A 247 7.50 -8.77 15.11
C LEU A 247 7.42 -8.09 13.75
N MET A 248 6.94 -6.85 13.70
CA MET A 248 6.91 -6.06 12.47
C MET A 248 8.31 -5.77 11.95
N ALA A 249 9.28 -5.48 12.82
CA ALA A 249 10.67 -5.27 12.42
C ALA A 249 11.31 -6.55 11.86
N MET A 250 11.10 -7.70 12.50
CA MET A 250 11.54 -8.99 11.98
C MET A 250 10.92 -9.32 10.63
N ALA A 251 9.60 -9.13 10.50
CA ALA A 251 8.91 -9.35 9.23
C ALA A 251 9.47 -8.42 8.14
N ASN A 252 9.81 -7.18 8.48
CA ASN A 252 10.46 -6.24 7.56
C ASN A 252 11.92 -6.60 7.22
N GLU A 253 12.49 -7.70 7.69
CA GLU A 253 13.73 -8.25 7.12
C GLU A 253 13.45 -9.22 5.96
N LEU A 254 12.18 -9.53 5.68
CA LEU A 254 11.75 -10.40 4.60
C LEU A 254 11.48 -9.59 3.33
N LYS A 255 11.96 -10.04 2.16
CA LYS A 255 11.82 -9.35 0.86
C LYS A 255 10.36 -9.13 0.45
N TYR A 256 9.48 -10.05 0.83
CA TYR A 256 8.06 -10.01 0.53
C TYR A 256 7.22 -9.28 1.59
N VAL A 257 7.84 -8.63 2.57
CA VAL A 257 7.15 -7.76 3.54
C VAL A 257 7.75 -6.37 3.43
N ARG A 258 6.92 -5.35 3.57
CA ARG A 258 7.38 -3.97 3.62
C ARG A 258 6.74 -3.19 4.75
N SER A 259 7.47 -2.24 5.29
CA SER A 259 6.92 -1.25 6.22
C SER A 259 6.16 -0.15 5.50
N LEU A 260 5.16 0.39 6.17
CA LEU A 260 4.41 1.56 5.76
C LEU A 260 4.01 2.36 6.99
N GLN A 261 3.88 3.67 6.84
CA GLN A 261 3.28 4.51 7.86
C GLN A 261 1.79 4.67 7.52
N ILE A 262 0.94 4.30 8.47
CA ILE A 262 -0.51 4.26 8.35
C ILE A 262 -1.09 5.29 9.31
N SER A 263 -1.91 6.23 8.83
CA SER A 263 -2.70 7.09 9.72
C SER A 263 -4.15 6.62 9.81
N ASP A 264 -4.74 6.81 10.99
CA ASP A 264 -6.20 6.81 11.14
C ASP A 264 -6.78 8.17 10.79
N ASP A 265 -8.10 8.31 10.92
CA ASP A 265 -8.82 9.55 10.59
C ASP A 265 -8.40 10.75 11.47
N ALA A 266 -7.73 10.51 12.60
CA ALA A 266 -7.20 11.55 13.48
C ALA A 266 -5.79 12.03 13.05
N GLY A 267 -5.19 11.41 12.04
CA GLY A 267 -3.88 11.80 11.50
C GLY A 267 -2.68 11.29 12.33
N GLU A 268 -2.92 10.53 13.40
CA GLU A 268 -1.84 9.90 14.16
C GLU A 268 -1.22 8.77 13.34
N GLY A 269 -0.01 9.00 12.85
CA GLY A 269 0.73 8.04 12.05
C GLY A 269 1.26 6.90 12.91
N ALA A 270 0.75 5.68 12.68
CA ALA A 270 1.29 4.44 13.23
C ALA A 270 2.17 3.75 12.18
N ILE A 271 3.21 3.06 12.65
CA ILE A 271 3.98 2.17 11.78
C ILE A 271 3.23 0.84 11.65
N GLY A 272 3.16 0.34 10.42
CA GLY A 272 2.66 -0.97 10.09
C GLY A 272 3.53 -1.69 9.08
N VAL A 273 3.16 -2.94 8.79
CA VAL A 273 3.76 -3.78 7.76
C VAL A 273 2.69 -4.46 6.93
N GLU A 274 2.99 -4.76 5.67
CA GLU A 274 2.10 -5.53 4.80
C GLU A 274 2.90 -6.46 3.89
N LEU A 275 2.21 -7.46 3.33
CA LEU A 275 2.79 -8.29 2.28
C LEU A 275 2.97 -7.48 0.99
N ASP A 276 4.18 -7.52 0.42
CA ASP A 276 4.50 -6.92 -0.85
C ASP A 276 4.05 -7.82 -2.01
N LYS A 277 2.83 -7.58 -2.50
CA LYS A 277 2.27 -8.34 -3.63
C LYS A 277 3.04 -8.10 -4.93
N SER A 278 3.85 -7.05 -5.05
CA SER A 278 4.69 -6.86 -6.24
C SER A 278 5.75 -7.97 -6.35
N PHE A 279 6.27 -8.44 -5.21
CA PHE A 279 7.21 -9.55 -5.12
C PHE A 279 6.59 -10.86 -5.63
N ALA A 280 5.37 -11.18 -5.19
CA ALA A 280 4.62 -12.34 -5.69
C ALA A 280 4.38 -12.29 -7.21
N LYS A 281 4.11 -11.08 -7.74
CA LYS A 281 3.88 -10.89 -9.18
C LYS A 281 5.16 -11.09 -9.98
N ALA A 282 6.31 -10.61 -9.48
CA ALA A 282 7.60 -10.81 -10.14
C ALA A 282 7.94 -12.31 -10.29
N GLU A 283 7.72 -13.13 -9.26
CA GLU A 283 7.94 -14.58 -9.34
C GLU A 283 7.03 -15.27 -10.38
N SER A 284 5.76 -14.83 -10.48
CA SER A 284 4.80 -15.39 -11.43
C SER A 284 5.12 -15.12 -12.91
N VAL A 285 5.91 -14.07 -13.17
CA VAL A 285 6.36 -13.70 -14.53
C VAL A 285 7.62 -14.48 -14.90
N VAL A 286 8.53 -14.73 -13.95
CA VAL A 286 9.77 -15.49 -14.20
C VAL A 286 9.48 -16.97 -14.50
N GLY A 287 8.43 -17.56 -13.92
CA GLY A 287 8.05 -18.96 -14.17
C GLY A 287 7.32 -19.25 -15.49
N ARG A 288 7.26 -18.29 -16.44
CA ARG A 288 6.58 -18.44 -17.74
C ARG A 288 7.52 -18.41 -18.97
N TYR A 289 8.83 -18.51 -18.76
CA TYR A 289 9.82 -18.63 -19.83
C TYR A 289 10.53 -19.98 -19.79
#